data_AF-V5GNU6-F1
#
_entry.id   AF-V5GNU6-F1
#
_cell.length_a   1.000
_cell.length_b   1.000
_cell.length_c   1.000
_cell.angle_alpha   90.00
_cell.angle_beta   90.00
_cell.angle_gamma   90.00
#
_symmetry.space_group_name_H-M   'P 1'
#
loop_
_entity.id
_entity.type
_entity.pdbx_description
1 polymer ?
#
loop_
_entity_poly.entity_id
_entity_poly.type
_entity_poly.pdbx_seq_one_letter_code
_entity_poly.pdbx_strand_id
1 'polypeptide(L)'
;RFLCGSCKKKLENVEGIKSVDIDLKKGSVVVDSNLPITDVQRKLESTGRKVVVKGQAGSLAAVCILEASEESNIRGVIRFIQPVPGVCIIDGTIDDLKPKTYQISIHECGDLSRGCENVGNIYNPKATQNARIYGDLG
;
A
#
# COMPACT_ATOMS: atom_id res chain seq x y z
N ARG A 1 17.58 10.11 -19.86
CA ARG A 1 17.79 9.18 -20.99
C ARG A 1 16.97 7.92 -20.74
N PHE A 2 15.88 7.77 -21.49
CA PHE A 2 14.70 6.95 -21.19
C PHE A 2 14.97 5.44 -21.23
N LEU A 3 14.03 4.66 -20.70
CA LEU A 3 14.14 3.23 -20.35
C LEU A 3 14.79 2.39 -21.47
N CYS A 4 15.87 1.68 -21.12
CA CYS A 4 16.52 0.72 -22.02
C CYS A 4 15.72 -0.60 -21.98
N GLY A 5 15.69 -1.34 -23.10
CA GLY A 5 15.05 -2.67 -23.20
C GLY A 5 15.50 -3.70 -22.15
N SER A 6 16.51 -3.40 -21.34
CA SER A 6 16.89 -4.14 -20.13
C SER A 6 15.80 -4.20 -19.07
N CYS A 7 14.91 -3.21 -18.99
CA CYS A 7 13.81 -3.19 -18.01
C CYS A 7 12.77 -4.27 -18.33
N LYS A 8 12.46 -4.46 -19.62
CA LYS A 8 11.49 -5.47 -20.09
C LYS A 8 11.96 -6.89 -19.73
N LYS A 9 13.21 -7.22 -20.10
CA LYS A 9 13.81 -8.55 -19.84
C LYS A 9 13.91 -8.92 -18.36
N LYS A 10 14.08 -7.94 -17.46
CA LYS A 10 14.17 -8.17 -16.02
C LYS A 10 12.81 -8.37 -15.34
N LEU A 11 11.71 -7.93 -15.96
CA LEU A 11 10.36 -8.03 -15.40
C LEU A 11 9.56 -9.18 -16.01
N GLU A 12 9.85 -9.57 -17.25
CA GLU A 12 9.18 -10.69 -17.94
C GLU A 12 9.37 -12.05 -17.25
N ASN A 13 10.44 -12.22 -16.45
CA ASN A 13 10.74 -13.46 -15.74
C ASN A 13 10.45 -13.41 -14.23
N VAL A 14 9.70 -12.41 -13.76
CA VAL A 14 9.36 -12.28 -12.34
C VAL A 14 8.03 -12.96 -12.08
N GLU A 15 8.06 -13.98 -11.21
CA GLU A 15 6.85 -14.63 -10.72
C GLU A 15 5.91 -13.59 -10.06
N GLY A 16 4.65 -13.61 -10.46
CA GLY A 16 3.63 -12.65 -10.01
C GLY A 16 3.45 -11.41 -10.89
N ILE A 17 4.29 -11.18 -11.91
CA ILE A 17 4.04 -10.17 -12.95
C ILE A 17 3.26 -10.82 -14.11
N LYS A 18 2.08 -10.28 -14.42
CA LYS A 18 1.22 -10.75 -15.51
C LYS A 18 1.55 -10.07 -16.84
N SER A 19 1.70 -8.74 -16.81
CA SER A 19 2.06 -7.97 -18.00
C SER A 19 2.82 -6.71 -17.65
N VAL A 20 3.64 -6.25 -18.60
CA VAL A 20 4.43 -5.02 -18.50
C VAL A 20 4.30 -4.26 -19.81
N ASP A 21 3.74 -3.05 -19.73
CA ASP A 21 3.69 -2.10 -20.83
C ASP A 21 4.68 -0.96 -20.58
N ILE A 22 5.54 -0.67 -21.56
CA ILE A 22 6.62 0.30 -21.44
C ILE A 22 6.46 1.36 -22.51
N ASP A 23 6.15 2.59 -22.09
CA ASP A 23 6.12 3.76 -22.96
C ASP A 23 7.44 4.53 -22.83
N LEU A 24 8.33 4.33 -23.81
CA LEU A 24 9.63 5.00 -23.86
C LEU A 24 9.53 6.50 -24.15
N LYS A 25 8.48 6.93 -24.86
CA LYS A 25 8.27 8.34 -25.22
C LYS A 25 7.86 9.13 -23.99
N LYS A 26 6.97 8.57 -23.16
CA LYS A 26 6.51 9.17 -21.90
C LYS A 26 7.43 8.86 -20.71
N GLY A 27 8.29 7.85 -20.85
CA GLY A 27 9.14 7.39 -19.76
C GLY A 27 8.35 6.74 -18.63
N SER A 28 7.31 5.98 -18.96
CA SER A 28 6.44 5.30 -17.99
C SER A 28 6.42 3.80 -18.21
N VAL A 29 6.19 3.07 -17.12
CA VAL A 29 5.98 1.62 -17.13
C VAL A 29 4.67 1.35 -16.39
N VAL A 30 3.79 0.57 -17.00
CA VAL A 30 2.58 0.04 -16.39
C VAL A 30 2.79 -1.44 -16.15
N VAL A 31 2.60 -1.88 -14.91
CA VAL A 31 2.82 -3.27 -14.49
C VAL A 31 1.51 -3.81 -13.94
N ASP A 32 1.03 -4.91 -14.51
CA ASP A 32 -0.03 -5.73 -13.92
C ASP A 32 0.64 -6.87 -13.13
N SER A 33 0.44 -6.88 -11.82
CA SER A 33 1.08 -7.83 -10.91
C SER A 33 0.25 -8.05 -9.65
N ASN A 34 0.41 -9.21 -9.03
CA ASN A 34 -0.07 -9.50 -7.68
C ASN A 34 0.99 -9.21 -6.59
N LEU A 35 2.16 -8.68 -6.97
CA LEU A 35 3.24 -8.34 -6.05
C LEU A 35 2.97 -7.00 -5.35
N PRO A 36 3.47 -6.81 -4.12
CA PRO A 36 3.48 -5.51 -3.46
C PRO A 36 4.16 -4.43 -4.32
N ILE A 37 3.63 -3.21 -4.27
CA ILE A 37 4.19 -2.10 -5.07
C ILE A 37 5.64 -1.80 -4.73
N THR A 38 6.02 -1.97 -3.47
CA THR A 38 7.39 -1.81 -2.95
C THR A 38 8.35 -2.82 -3.59
N ASP A 39 7.91 -4.06 -3.81
CA ASP A 39 8.71 -5.10 -4.47
C ASP A 39 8.89 -4.81 -5.96
N VAL A 40 7.81 -4.39 -6.64
CA VAL A 40 7.86 -3.99 -8.05
C VAL A 40 8.78 -2.77 -8.22
N GLN A 41 8.64 -1.77 -7.35
CA GLN A 41 9.48 -0.58 -7.34
C GLN A 41 10.95 -0.94 -7.12
N ARG A 42 11.27 -1.74 -6.09
CA ARG A 42 12.65 -2.18 -5.80
C ARG A 42 13.27 -2.94 -6.98
N LYS A 43 12.51 -3.81 -7.63
CA LYS A 43 12.96 -4.55 -8.83
C LYS A 43 13.21 -3.62 -10.00
N LEU A 44 12.34 -2.63 -10.24
CA LEU A 44 12.57 -1.59 -11.23
C LEU A 44 13.80 -0.73 -10.90
N GLU A 45 14.01 -0.40 -9.62
CA GLU A 45 15.16 0.40 -9.17
C GLU A 45 16.48 -0.35 -9.25
N SER A 46 16.46 -1.69 -9.12
CA SER A 46 17.62 -2.57 -9.36
C SER A 46 18.20 -2.48 -10.78
N THR A 47 17.51 -1.78 -11.69
CA THR A 47 18.03 -1.45 -13.02
C THR A 47 18.96 -0.23 -13.02
N GLY A 48 19.24 0.35 -11.85
CA GLY A 48 20.07 1.55 -11.70
C GLY A 48 19.32 2.84 -12.01
N ARG A 49 17.99 2.82 -11.93
CA ARG A 49 17.12 3.95 -12.29
C ARG A 49 16.20 4.27 -11.13
N LYS A 50 16.10 5.55 -10.76
CA LYS A 50 15.09 5.99 -9.79
C LYS A 50 13.71 5.79 -10.39
N VAL A 51 12.81 5.17 -9.63
CA VAL A 51 11.43 4.90 -10.02
C VAL A 51 10.53 5.72 -9.11
N VAL A 52 9.48 6.30 -9.69
CA VAL A 52 8.44 7.01 -8.93
C VAL A 52 7.12 6.43 -9.35
N VAL A 53 6.34 5.95 -8.38
CA VAL A 53 4.97 5.51 -8.59
C VAL A 53 4.12 6.73 -8.94
N LYS A 54 3.52 6.74 -10.14
CA LYS A 54 2.65 7.82 -10.60
C LYS A 54 1.16 7.56 -10.39
N GLY A 55 0.77 6.31 -10.21
CA GLY A 55 -0.62 5.90 -10.01
C GLY A 55 -0.76 4.38 -10.02
N GLN A 56 -1.87 3.91 -9.46
CA GLN A 56 -2.30 2.51 -9.51
C GLN A 56 -3.69 2.47 -10.16
N ALA A 57 -3.98 1.39 -10.87
CA ALA A 57 -5.32 1.17 -11.40
C ALA A 57 -6.31 0.98 -10.24
N GLY A 58 -7.48 1.60 -10.35
CA GLY A 58 -8.55 1.54 -9.35
C GLY A 58 -9.44 2.78 -9.45
N SER A 59 -10.75 2.59 -9.28
CA SER A 59 -11.71 3.69 -9.29
C SER A 59 -11.99 4.26 -7.90
N LEU A 60 -11.62 3.52 -6.84
CA LEU A 60 -11.82 3.92 -5.45
C LEU A 60 -10.49 3.96 -4.72
N ALA A 61 -10.26 5.07 -4.02
CA ALA A 61 -9.08 5.30 -3.22
C ALA A 61 -9.46 6.04 -1.93
N ALA A 62 -8.71 5.79 -0.88
CA ALA A 62 -8.79 6.52 0.39
C ALA A 62 -7.40 6.69 0.99
N VAL A 63 -7.25 7.69 1.87
CA VAL A 63 -6.00 7.99 2.57
C VAL A 63 -6.31 8.17 4.06
N CYS A 64 -5.46 7.61 4.91
CA CYS A 64 -5.45 7.80 6.35
C CYS A 64 -4.12 8.45 6.75
N ILE A 65 -4.21 9.54 7.50
CA ILE A 65 -3.06 10.17 8.16
C ILE A 65 -3.09 9.72 9.61
N LEU A 66 -1.99 9.12 10.06
CA LEU A 66 -1.81 8.66 11.43
C LEU A 66 -1.01 9.71 12.21
N GLU A 67 -1.55 10.13 13.35
CA GLU A 67 -0.88 10.99 14.33
C GLU A 67 -1.12 10.40 15.72
N ALA A 68 -0.05 10.14 16.47
CA ALA A 68 -0.17 9.46 17.76
C ALA A 68 -0.63 10.40 18.90
N SER A 69 -0.03 11.58 18.99
CA SER A 69 -0.39 12.65 19.93
C SER A 69 0.37 13.93 19.57
N GLU A 70 -0.02 15.07 20.15
CA GLU A 70 0.68 16.36 19.95
C GLU A 70 2.13 16.33 20.46
N GLU A 71 2.44 15.48 21.44
CA GLU A 71 3.78 15.33 22.03
C GLU A 71 4.65 14.28 21.31
N SER A 72 4.08 13.58 20.33
CA SER A 72 4.77 12.51 19.60
C SER A 72 5.12 12.94 18.17
N ASN A 73 6.31 12.57 17.73
CA ASN A 73 6.71 12.74 16.32
C ASN A 73 6.24 11.56 15.44
N ILE A 74 5.57 10.55 16.01
CA ILE A 74 5.07 9.41 15.24
C ILE A 74 3.97 9.91 14.30
N ARG A 75 4.27 9.85 13.01
CA ARG A 75 3.36 10.22 11.93
C ARG A 75 3.39 9.15 10.86
N GLY A 76 2.26 8.96 10.18
CA GLY A 76 2.19 8.02 9.08
C GLY A 76 1.17 8.41 8.05
N VAL A 77 1.35 7.88 6.84
CA VAL A 77 0.38 7.99 5.75
C VAL A 77 0.12 6.59 5.23
N ILE A 78 -1.14 6.17 5.30
CA ILE A 78 -1.65 4.92 4.75
C ILE A 78 -2.61 5.21 3.60
N ARG A 79 -2.46 4.49 2.50
CA ARG A 79 -3.26 4.59 1.29
C ARG A 79 -4.01 3.29 1.08
N PHE A 80 -5.29 3.40 0.75
CA PHE A 80 -6.17 2.31 0.39
C PHE A 80 -6.55 2.47 -1.08
N ILE A 81 -6.38 1.43 -1.87
CA ILE A 81 -6.70 1.45 -3.30
C ILE A 81 -7.46 0.17 -3.61
N GLN A 82 -8.63 0.33 -4.23
CA GLN A 82 -9.44 -0.80 -4.68
C GLN A 82 -9.31 -0.93 -6.21
N PRO A 83 -8.36 -1.75 -6.70
CA PRO A 83 -8.15 -1.94 -8.14
C PRO A 83 -9.33 -2.66 -8.80
N VAL A 84 -9.94 -3.61 -8.09
CA VAL A 84 -11.07 -4.42 -8.56
C VAL A 84 -12.06 -4.66 -7.41
N PRO A 85 -13.34 -4.97 -7.68
CA PRO A 85 -14.29 -5.35 -6.65
C PRO A 85 -13.77 -6.49 -5.76
N GLY A 86 -13.85 -6.32 -4.43
CA GLY A 86 -13.44 -7.34 -3.45
C GLY A 86 -11.95 -7.39 -3.11
N VAL A 87 -11.08 -6.59 -3.73
CA VAL A 87 -9.65 -6.53 -3.39
C VAL A 87 -9.26 -5.11 -3.01
N CYS A 88 -8.66 -4.94 -1.83
CA CYS A 88 -8.10 -3.66 -1.38
C CYS A 88 -6.60 -3.81 -1.14
N ILE A 89 -5.81 -2.96 -1.79
CA ILE A 89 -4.38 -2.81 -1.54
C ILE A 89 -4.22 -1.72 -0.48
N ILE A 90 -3.48 -2.04 0.58
CA ILE A 90 -3.15 -1.12 1.67
C ILE A 90 -1.63 -0.93 1.63
N ASP A 91 -1.18 0.30 1.47
CA ASP A 91 0.24 0.66 1.41
C ASP A 91 0.49 1.94 2.19
N GLY A 92 1.58 2.03 2.94
CA GLY A 92 1.85 3.18 3.77
C GLY A 92 3.22 3.18 4.44
N THR A 93 3.54 4.33 5.02
CA THR A 93 4.76 4.55 5.78
C THR A 93 4.39 5.15 7.14
N ILE A 94 5.04 4.69 8.21
CA ILE A 94 4.94 5.28 9.55
C ILE A 94 6.37 5.53 10.03
N ASP A 95 6.65 6.77 10.40
CA ASP A 95 7.97 7.24 10.81
C ASP A 95 8.08 7.32 12.35
N ASP A 96 9.32 7.42 12.83
CA ASP A 96 9.69 7.57 14.25
C ASP A 96 9.20 6.46 15.21
N LEU A 97 8.85 5.29 14.66
CA LEU A 97 8.58 4.09 15.44
C LEU A 97 9.87 3.49 16.01
N LYS A 98 9.87 3.17 17.31
CA LYS A 98 10.93 2.35 17.92
C LYS A 98 10.94 0.96 17.26
N PRO A 99 12.11 0.32 17.03
CA PRO A 99 12.17 -1.02 16.46
C PRO A 99 11.49 -2.07 17.36
N LYS A 100 10.25 -2.45 17.00
CA LYS A 100 9.47 -3.54 17.58
C LYS A 100 8.38 -3.96 16.61
N THR A 101 7.68 -5.05 16.92
CA THR A 101 6.46 -5.42 16.20
C THR A 101 5.31 -4.50 16.61
N TYR A 102 4.56 -4.03 15.63
CA TYR A 102 3.33 -3.25 15.82
C TYR A 102 2.20 -3.97 15.11
N GLN A 103 1.00 -3.86 15.67
CA GLN A 103 -0.23 -4.33 15.04
C GLN A 103 -0.91 -3.15 14.36
N ILE A 104 -1.47 -3.39 13.17
CA ILE A 104 -2.29 -2.42 12.45
C ILE A 104 -3.73 -2.94 12.41
N SER A 105 -4.68 -2.09 12.78
CA SER A 105 -6.10 -2.44 12.69
C SER A 105 -6.97 -1.27 12.26
N ILE A 106 -8.11 -1.58 11.63
CA ILE A 106 -9.16 -0.66 11.23
C ILE A 106 -10.28 -0.78 12.25
N HIS A 107 -10.67 0.34 12.84
CA HIS A 107 -11.73 0.41 13.84
C HIS A 107 -13.07 0.83 13.22
N GLU A 108 -14.16 0.58 13.94
CA GLU A 108 -15.53 0.80 13.46
C GLU A 108 -15.94 2.28 13.33
N CYS A 109 -15.33 3.16 14.13
CA CYS A 109 -15.60 4.59 14.13
C CYS A 109 -14.35 5.42 13.80
N GLY A 110 -14.56 6.54 13.10
CA GLY A 110 -13.53 7.55 12.82
C GLY A 110 -13.55 8.74 13.79
N ASP A 111 -14.15 8.58 14.97
CA ASP A 111 -14.25 9.66 15.96
C ASP A 111 -12.96 9.75 16.79
N LEU A 112 -12.19 10.82 16.55
CA LEU A 112 -10.94 11.11 17.26
C LEU A 112 -11.11 12.17 18.37
N SER A 113 -12.34 12.52 18.75
CA SER A 113 -12.62 13.53 19.79
C SER A 113 -12.01 13.21 21.16
N ARG A 114 -11.76 11.92 21.45
CA ARG A 114 -10.97 11.43 22.60
C ARG A 114 -9.85 10.50 22.15
N GLY A 115 -9.21 10.82 21.02
CA GLY A 115 -8.18 9.98 20.42
C GLY A 115 -8.69 8.56 20.13
N CYS A 116 -7.83 7.56 20.35
CA CYS A 116 -8.14 6.15 20.10
C CYS A 116 -9.17 5.54 21.06
N GLU A 117 -9.64 6.27 22.08
CA GLU A 117 -10.66 5.75 23.00
C GLU A 117 -12.07 5.73 22.37
N ASN A 118 -12.32 6.59 21.38
CA ASN A 118 -13.64 6.74 20.74
C ASN A 118 -13.78 6.02 19.38
N VAL A 119 -12.74 5.35 18.90
CA VAL A 119 -12.79 4.66 17.61
C VAL A 119 -13.55 3.32 17.68
N GLY A 120 -13.91 2.85 18.87
CA GLY A 120 -14.68 1.62 19.07
C GLY A 120 -13.85 0.35 18.85
N ASN A 121 -14.53 -0.77 18.63
CA ASN A 121 -13.90 -2.07 18.39
C ASN A 121 -13.23 -2.14 17.01
N ILE A 122 -12.40 -3.17 16.81
CA ILE A 122 -11.89 -3.50 15.47
C ILE A 122 -13.08 -3.81 14.55
N TYR A 123 -13.10 -3.16 13.39
CA TYR A 123 -14.20 -3.24 12.44
C TYR A 123 -14.45 -4.68 11.99
N ASN A 124 -15.66 -5.18 12.27
CA ASN A 124 -16.05 -6.56 11.95
C ASN A 124 -17.54 -6.66 11.55
N PRO A 125 -17.92 -6.15 10.37
CA PRO A 125 -19.32 -6.03 9.95
C PRO A 125 -20.00 -7.38 9.69
N LYS A 126 -19.23 -8.45 9.49
CA LYS A 126 -19.72 -9.81 9.27
C LYS A 126 -18.96 -10.74 10.21
N ALA A 127 -19.30 -10.69 11.50
CA ALA A 127 -18.74 -11.61 12.49
C ALA A 127 -19.13 -13.06 12.13
N THR A 128 -18.22 -13.77 11.47
CA THR A 128 -18.33 -15.22 11.24
C THR A 128 -17.47 -15.97 12.25
N GLN A 129 -18.04 -16.99 12.88
CA GLN A 129 -17.28 -17.87 13.78
C GLN A 129 -16.08 -18.47 13.04
N ASN A 130 -14.89 -18.37 13.63
CA ASN A 130 -13.60 -18.85 13.11
C ASN A 130 -12.98 -18.08 11.93
N ALA A 131 -13.47 -16.88 11.58
CA ALA A 131 -12.82 -16.03 10.58
C ALA A 131 -11.92 -14.97 11.22
N ARG A 132 -10.91 -14.51 10.47
CA ARG A 132 -10.13 -13.31 10.83
C ARG A 132 -11.08 -12.12 11.00
N ILE A 133 -10.85 -11.31 12.02
CA ILE A 133 -11.53 -10.02 12.16
C ILE A 133 -11.21 -9.19 10.91
N TYR A 134 -12.24 -8.61 10.28
CA TYR A 134 -12.09 -7.96 8.98
C TYR A 134 -11.04 -6.85 9.01
N GLY A 135 -11.14 -5.96 10.00
CA GLY A 135 -10.23 -4.84 10.21
C GLY A 135 -8.87 -5.18 10.81
N ASP A 136 -8.59 -6.43 11.19
CA ASP A 136 -7.28 -6.82 11.73
C ASP A 136 -6.28 -7.02 10.57
N LEU A 137 -5.24 -6.18 10.47
CA LEU A 137 -4.26 -6.23 9.37
C LEU A 137 -2.96 -6.94 9.74
N GLY A 138 -2.87 -7.50 10.95
CA GLY A 138 -1.67 -8.16 11.47
C GLY A 138 -0.88 -7.29 12.44
#